data_AF-A0A817ENN3-F1
#
_entry.id   AF-A0A817ENN3-F1
#
_cell.length_a   1.000
_cell.length_b   1.000
_cell.length_c   1.000
_cell.angle_alpha   90.00
_cell.angle_beta   90.00
_cell.angle_gamma   90.00
#
_symmetry.space_group_name_H-M   'P 1'
#
loop_
_entity.id
_entity.type
_entity.pdbx_description
1 polymer ?
#
loop_
_entity_poly.entity_id
_entity_poly.type
_entity_poly.pdbx_seq_one_letter_code
_entity_poly.pdbx_strand_id
1 'polypeptide(L)'
;MKVFDAWGKPLPSGLLKGNVFWLGNYDECINPLYQINNKSFVRQLIDTQYCALQSNPNKQQVAVSSGLILGLCLPASCTRQSIVTLIREIFKLHNLTKDYLHCSNDRSSEQIVSSWTAENEARKSSSSVLYVWSGQDRSVPNAADFVAVIDFDEKSPTYGNILRTVSLISDPVNGIGQVGNEPHHSSISADGRYYVTGGLLSFLSGNKEVFVWHIPKNPREGPQFLYALNVSGACVDEFLPIGRSEFLVSMMCNEKAANPGDIVYFNAETRMTKSILKNISAFIDFNPHGFGQLSNGSIFVGDYLEPITLVGTNPSQIIFRNTARHILPDGTLERTFQFQFPTTPGSSTGIGVGIGFMELKPIPGDPFGRSYACGTSVNNIYLIGPGMPQPILAIDLSQVNGNQKRISAGLLSFFSNGQRLLMTFQMRYIILANTTRPEKPNILRVFDFCTDPTLKYVTIGIPDSFEKTTFAKFCTQNNNITGSHAVLKPKYENRFIVMNYFLKFGLAQFSGTRTVHAFKLNKDLTDFEYDHKFNPNFQLDHSRKRQRRTFHSLQAYPHHAQYLKLKK
;
A
#
# COMPACT_ATOMS: atom_id res chain seq x y z
N MET A 1 1.53 -1.64 43.10
CA MET A 1 2.53 -0.56 43.08
C MET A 1 3.54 -0.88 41.98
N LYS A 2 3.60 -0.11 40.88
CA LYS A 2 4.40 -0.47 39.69
C LYS A 2 5.91 -0.22 39.83
N VAL A 3 6.33 0.58 40.81
CA VAL A 3 7.76 0.80 41.13
C VAL A 3 8.47 -0.50 41.55
N PHE A 4 7.78 -1.41 42.22
CA PHE A 4 8.31 -2.74 42.56
C PHE A 4 8.51 -3.65 41.34
N ASP A 5 7.93 -3.33 40.19
CA ASP A 5 8.16 -4.10 38.94
C ASP A 5 9.44 -3.63 38.20
N ALA A 6 9.87 -2.39 38.47
CA ALA A 6 11.09 -1.79 37.95
C ALA A 6 12.32 -2.00 38.86
N TRP A 7 12.15 -2.56 40.07
CA TRP A 7 13.24 -2.84 41.01
C TRP A 7 13.60 -4.34 41.01
N GLY A 8 14.91 -4.63 41.03
CA GLY A 8 15.51 -5.93 40.76
C GLY A 8 14.89 -7.11 41.51
N LYS A 9 14.02 -7.86 40.83
CA LYS A 9 13.62 -9.20 41.24
C LYS A 9 14.70 -10.21 40.84
N PRO A 10 14.89 -11.30 41.62
CA PRO A 10 15.74 -12.43 41.24
C PRO A 10 15.19 -13.26 40.06
N LEU A 11 14.10 -12.81 39.43
CA LEU A 11 13.51 -13.37 38.21
C LEU A 11 13.32 -12.22 37.20
N PRO A 12 13.63 -12.40 35.90
CA PRO A 12 13.79 -11.29 34.99
C PRO A 12 12.49 -10.51 34.74
N SER A 13 12.46 -9.26 35.21
CA SER A 13 11.49 -8.25 34.76
C SER A 13 11.72 -7.99 33.27
N GLY A 14 10.69 -8.16 32.43
CA GLY A 14 10.79 -8.01 30.98
C GLY A 14 10.27 -9.19 30.17
N LEU A 15 10.06 -10.36 30.78
CA LEU A 15 9.53 -11.55 30.07
C LEU A 15 8.11 -11.35 29.50
N LEU A 16 7.25 -10.61 30.22
CA LEU A 16 5.89 -10.30 29.77
C LEU A 16 5.85 -9.36 28.54
N LYS A 17 6.97 -8.71 28.20
CA LYS A 17 7.16 -7.89 26.98
C LYS A 17 8.29 -8.41 26.09
N GLY A 18 8.84 -9.60 26.35
CA GLY A 18 9.88 -10.25 25.54
C GLY A 18 11.29 -9.66 25.64
N ASN A 19 11.63 -8.88 26.67
CA ASN A 19 12.98 -8.32 26.85
C ASN A 19 13.78 -9.13 27.89
N VAL A 20 14.80 -9.86 27.42
CA VAL A 20 15.72 -10.66 28.26
C VAL A 20 17.09 -9.99 28.47
N PHE A 21 17.32 -8.83 27.85
CA PHE A 21 18.61 -8.12 27.91
C PHE A 21 18.63 -6.97 28.92
N TRP A 22 17.46 -6.45 29.30
CA TRP A 22 17.30 -5.29 30.19
C TRP A 22 16.48 -5.68 31.40
N LEU A 23 17.13 -5.76 32.56
CA LEU A 23 16.44 -5.95 33.84
C LEU A 23 16.02 -4.56 34.34
N GLY A 24 14.77 -4.17 34.05
CA GLY A 24 14.15 -2.91 34.50
C GLY A 24 13.75 -1.97 33.35
N ASN A 25 12.47 -1.58 33.30
CA ASN A 25 11.92 -0.72 32.26
C ASN A 25 12.11 0.78 32.60
N TYR A 26 12.82 1.51 31.73
CA TYR A 26 13.12 2.94 31.87
C TYR A 26 11.85 3.79 32.08
N ASP A 27 10.85 3.65 31.20
CA ASP A 27 9.64 4.48 31.22
C ASP A 27 8.80 4.25 32.49
N GLU A 28 8.74 3.00 32.95
CA GLU A 28 8.04 2.63 34.20
C GLU A 28 8.78 3.16 35.43
N CYS A 29 10.10 3.38 35.32
CA CYS A 29 10.89 3.97 36.38
C CYS A 29 10.70 5.49 36.47
N ILE A 30 10.82 6.23 35.37
CA ILE A 30 10.80 7.69 35.38
C ILE A 30 9.40 8.30 35.47
N ASN A 31 8.35 7.52 35.16
CA ASN A 31 6.96 7.96 35.26
C ASN A 31 6.10 6.90 35.98
N PRO A 32 6.29 6.69 37.29
CA PRO A 32 5.53 5.69 38.02
C PRO A 32 4.06 6.12 38.16
N LEU A 33 3.18 5.37 37.50
CA LEU A 33 1.73 5.49 37.63
C LEU A 33 1.21 4.48 38.66
N TYR A 34 0.45 4.91 39.66
CA TYR A 34 -0.23 4.02 40.59
C TYR A 34 -1.74 4.16 40.48
N GLN A 35 -2.44 3.04 40.61
CA GLN A 35 -3.89 2.98 40.47
C GLN A 35 -4.53 3.12 41.85
N ILE A 36 -5.40 4.11 42.03
CA ILE A 36 -6.22 4.27 43.24
C ILE A 36 -7.58 3.65 42.97
N ASN A 37 -8.03 2.77 43.88
CA ASN A 37 -9.38 2.19 43.88
C ASN A 37 -9.82 1.57 42.54
N ASN A 38 -8.91 0.94 41.81
CA ASN A 38 -9.15 0.30 40.50
C ASN A 38 -9.72 1.20 39.39
N LYS A 39 -9.77 2.54 39.56
CA LYS A 39 -10.49 3.42 38.62
C LYS A 39 -9.69 4.60 38.05
N SER A 40 -8.56 4.99 38.65
CA SER A 40 -7.75 6.11 38.15
C SER A 40 -6.25 5.94 38.43
N PHE A 41 -5.42 6.29 37.45
CA PHE A 41 -3.95 6.34 37.60
C PHE A 41 -3.54 7.74 38.06
N VAL A 42 -2.82 7.83 39.17
CA VAL A 42 -2.27 9.07 39.71
C VAL A 42 -0.73 8.98 39.72
N ARG A 43 -0.06 10.12 39.54
CA ARG A 43 1.40 10.21 39.54
C ARG A 43 1.93 10.12 40.97
N GLN A 44 2.91 9.26 41.22
CA GLN A 44 3.46 9.06 42.57
C GLN A 44 4.18 10.33 43.07
N LEU A 45 4.09 10.61 44.38
CA LEU A 45 4.71 11.76 45.06
C LEU A 45 6.23 11.64 45.25
N ILE A 46 6.85 10.57 44.75
CA ILE A 46 8.28 10.29 44.93
C ILE A 46 8.94 10.40 43.58
N ASP A 47 9.83 11.38 43.43
CA ASP A 47 10.69 11.51 42.27
C ASP A 47 11.66 10.33 42.24
N THR A 48 11.74 9.69 41.08
CA THR A 48 12.59 8.52 40.80
C THR A 48 13.63 8.88 39.75
N GLN A 49 14.72 8.13 39.72
CA GLN A 49 15.76 8.19 38.70
C GLN A 49 16.08 6.79 38.22
N TYR A 50 16.37 6.68 36.92
CA TYR A 50 16.85 5.44 36.34
C TYR A 50 18.38 5.49 36.21
N CYS A 51 19.06 4.46 36.68
CA CYS A 51 20.50 4.32 36.57
C CYS A 51 20.88 3.04 35.84
N ALA A 52 21.77 3.13 34.85
CA ALA A 52 22.32 2.00 34.12
C ALA A 52 23.78 1.75 34.53
N LEU A 53 24.11 0.47 34.75
CA LEU A 53 25.47 0.00 34.99
C LEU A 53 26.09 -0.47 33.68
N GLN A 54 27.16 0.18 33.23
CA GLN A 54 27.90 -0.22 32.02
C GLN A 54 29.22 -0.88 32.42
N SER A 55 29.62 -1.98 31.76
CA SER A 55 31.00 -2.48 31.85
C SER A 55 31.88 -1.69 30.88
N ASN A 56 33.01 -1.14 31.36
CA ASN A 56 33.95 -0.43 30.50
C ASN A 56 34.72 -1.45 29.65
N PRO A 57 34.63 -1.45 28.31
CA PRO A 57 35.33 -2.41 27.48
C PRO A 57 36.86 -2.25 27.49
N ASN A 58 37.38 -1.09 27.93
CA ASN A 58 38.82 -0.78 27.90
C ASN A 58 39.49 -0.84 29.29
N LYS A 59 38.79 -1.28 30.35
CA LYS A 59 39.39 -1.54 31.67
C LYS A 59 38.92 -2.89 32.19
N GLN A 60 39.89 -3.75 32.54
CA GLN A 60 39.67 -5.15 32.89
C GLN A 60 38.59 -5.37 33.98
N GLN A 61 37.70 -6.32 33.66
CA GLN A 61 36.95 -7.25 34.50
C GLN A 61 36.19 -6.68 35.73
N VAL A 62 34.97 -6.24 35.46
CA VAL A 62 33.84 -6.66 36.30
C VAL A 62 33.12 -7.75 35.53
N ALA A 63 33.10 -8.97 36.06
CA ALA A 63 32.46 -10.14 35.43
C ALA A 63 30.93 -10.00 35.46
N VAL A 64 30.40 -9.16 34.57
CA VAL A 64 29.02 -9.25 34.10
C VAL A 64 29.14 -9.79 32.68
N SER A 65 28.48 -10.91 32.39
CA SER A 65 28.53 -11.55 31.07
C SER A 65 28.39 -10.49 29.97
N SER A 66 29.32 -10.49 29.02
CA SER A 66 29.43 -9.51 27.94
C SER A 66 28.08 -9.36 27.23
N GLY A 67 27.39 -8.25 27.50
CA GLY A 67 26.09 -7.93 26.92
C GLY A 67 24.94 -7.67 27.91
N LEU A 68 25.13 -7.87 29.22
CA LEU A 68 24.09 -7.60 30.22
C LEU A 68 24.21 -6.17 30.79
N ILE A 69 23.18 -5.35 30.58
CA ILE A 69 23.07 -3.99 31.16
C ILE A 69 22.08 -4.06 32.33
N LEU A 70 22.54 -3.75 33.53
CA LEU A 70 21.68 -3.70 34.72
C LEU A 70 21.05 -2.31 34.84
N GLY A 71 19.72 -2.25 34.76
CA GLY A 71 18.93 -1.06 35.04
C GLY A 71 18.47 -1.04 36.50
N LEU A 72 18.58 0.12 37.15
CA LEU A 72 18.16 0.32 38.54
C LEU A 72 17.20 1.51 38.60
N CYS A 73 16.01 1.27 39.13
CA CYS A 73 15.10 2.35 39.49
C CYS A 73 15.24 2.69 40.96
N LEU A 74 15.59 3.94 41.27
CA LEU A 74 15.91 4.39 42.62
C LEU A 74 15.26 5.75 42.89
N PRO A 75 15.01 6.14 44.15
CA PRO A 75 14.61 7.51 44.47
C PRO A 75 15.62 8.53 43.92
N ALA A 76 15.12 9.67 43.43
CA ALA A 76 15.95 10.76 42.93
C ALA A 76 16.91 11.33 44.00
N SER A 77 16.60 11.11 45.29
CA SER A 77 17.46 11.47 46.42
C SER A 77 18.72 10.61 46.56
N CYS A 78 18.82 9.47 45.88
CA CYS A 78 20.01 8.62 45.93
C CYS A 78 21.20 9.28 45.22
N THR A 79 22.33 9.44 45.92
CA THR A 79 23.57 9.92 45.29
C THR A 79 24.28 8.77 44.56
N ARG A 80 25.06 9.07 43.51
CA ARG A 80 25.88 8.07 42.80
C ARG A 80 26.72 7.20 43.74
N GLN A 81 27.29 7.81 44.78
CA GLN A 81 28.10 7.10 45.75
C GLN A 81 27.28 6.09 46.56
N SER A 82 26.08 6.49 47.01
CA SER A 82 25.14 5.59 47.70
C SER A 82 24.72 4.42 46.82
N ILE A 83 24.49 4.67 45.52
CA ILE A 83 24.08 3.65 44.56
C ILE A 83 25.22 2.66 44.29
N VAL A 84 26.43 3.15 44.08
CA VAL A 84 27.61 2.28 43.93
C VAL A 84 27.83 1.44 45.17
N THR A 85 27.76 2.03 46.37
CA THR A 85 27.88 1.28 47.63
C THR A 85 26.84 0.17 47.72
N LEU A 86 25.57 0.46 47.41
CA LEU A 86 24.49 -0.52 47.39
C LEU A 86 24.77 -1.68 46.41
N ILE A 87 25.22 -1.39 45.19
CA ILE A 87 25.54 -2.42 44.18
C ILE A 87 26.74 -3.26 44.63
N ARG A 88 27.77 -2.64 45.23
CA ARG A 88 28.93 -3.36 45.77
C ARG A 88 28.53 -4.35 46.86
N GLU A 89 27.61 -3.95 47.75
CA GLU A 89 27.10 -4.81 48.82
C GLU A 89 26.24 -5.96 48.29
N ILE A 90 25.29 -5.67 47.39
CA ILE A 90 24.37 -6.68 46.85
C ILE A 90 25.09 -7.71 45.98
N PHE A 91 25.96 -7.26 45.07
CA PHE A 91 26.58 -8.12 44.06
C PHE A 91 28.03 -8.50 44.38
N LYS A 92 28.55 -8.08 45.54
CA LYS A 92 29.95 -8.30 45.96
C LYS A 92 30.99 -7.81 44.93
N LEU A 93 30.70 -6.70 44.25
CA LEU A 93 31.53 -6.16 43.15
C LEU A 93 32.52 -5.11 43.65
N HIS A 94 33.70 -5.53 44.13
CA HIS A 94 34.65 -4.62 44.78
C HIS A 94 35.30 -3.55 43.87
N ASN A 95 35.30 -3.75 42.54
CA ASN A 95 35.98 -2.85 41.57
C ASN A 95 35.06 -1.81 40.90
N LEU A 96 33.78 -1.74 41.30
CA LEU A 96 32.84 -0.82 40.68
C LEU A 96 33.09 0.63 41.15
N THR A 97 33.44 1.56 40.28
CA THR A 97 33.50 3.00 40.61
C THR A 97 32.26 3.77 40.11
N LYS A 98 32.09 5.01 40.57
CA LYS A 98 31.00 5.90 40.13
C LYS A 98 30.98 6.16 38.61
N ASP A 99 32.11 5.96 37.95
CA ASP A 99 32.28 6.20 36.51
C ASP A 99 31.59 5.14 35.65
N TYR A 100 31.18 4.02 36.25
CA TYR A 100 30.44 2.94 35.58
C TYR A 100 28.90 3.11 35.68
N LEU A 101 28.43 4.17 36.36
CA LEU A 101 27.02 4.39 36.67
C LEU A 101 26.48 5.66 35.99
N HIS A 102 25.52 5.49 35.09
CA HIS A 102 24.87 6.58 34.36
C HIS A 102 23.40 6.72 34.78
N CYS A 103 23.00 7.87 35.33
CA CYS A 103 21.64 8.11 35.83
C CYS A 103 20.94 9.25 35.06
N SER A 104 19.61 9.17 34.91
CA SER A 104 18.80 10.08 34.07
C SER A 104 18.69 11.53 34.57
N ASN A 105 19.12 11.84 35.80
CA ASN A 105 19.05 13.20 36.35
C ASN A 105 20.24 14.10 35.95
N ASP A 106 21.18 13.60 35.16
CA ASP A 106 22.29 14.39 34.60
C ASP A 106 21.88 15.01 33.25
N ARG A 107 21.95 16.34 33.11
CA ARG A 107 21.63 17.03 31.84
C ARG A 107 22.47 16.59 30.63
N SER A 108 23.54 15.82 30.82
CA SER A 108 24.35 15.22 29.75
C SER A 108 24.01 13.75 29.46
N SER A 109 23.24 13.07 30.32
CA SER A 109 22.89 11.64 30.14
C SER A 109 21.61 11.42 29.34
N GLU A 110 20.72 12.42 29.23
CA GLU A 110 19.57 12.39 28.31
C GLU A 110 20.01 12.24 26.85
N GLN A 111 21.08 12.96 26.44
CA GLN A 111 21.66 12.83 25.09
C GLN A 111 22.33 11.48 24.87
N ILE A 112 23.00 10.94 25.88
CA ILE A 112 23.67 9.64 25.77
C ILE A 112 22.60 8.55 25.71
N VAL A 113 21.72 8.41 26.70
CA VAL A 113 20.68 7.36 26.73
C VAL A 113 19.73 7.46 25.52
N SER A 114 19.39 8.66 25.04
CA SER A 114 18.62 8.83 23.79
C SER A 114 19.41 8.51 22.52
N SER A 115 20.72 8.79 22.48
CA SER A 115 21.58 8.40 21.36
C SER A 115 21.78 6.88 21.28
N TRP A 116 21.79 6.17 22.41
CA TRP A 116 21.95 4.70 22.45
C TRP A 116 20.67 3.94 22.13
N THR A 117 19.49 4.43 22.53
CA THR A 117 18.21 3.89 22.03
C THR A 117 18.08 4.18 20.54
N ALA A 118 18.46 5.38 20.08
CA ALA A 118 18.44 5.73 18.66
C ALA A 118 19.41 4.91 17.81
N GLU A 119 20.64 4.60 18.25
CA GLU A 119 21.62 3.83 17.45
C GLU A 119 21.35 2.32 17.43
N ASN A 120 20.83 1.73 18.51
CA ASN A 120 20.44 0.32 18.52
C ASN A 120 19.04 0.07 17.92
N GLU A 121 18.12 1.04 17.97
CA GLU A 121 16.90 1.04 17.14
C GLU A 121 17.17 1.46 15.68
N ALA A 122 18.26 2.18 15.40
CA ALA A 122 18.73 2.43 14.04
C ALA A 122 19.18 1.12 13.37
N ARG A 123 19.78 0.19 14.12
CA ARG A 123 20.14 -1.17 13.65
C ARG A 123 18.97 -2.15 13.56
N LYS A 124 17.81 -1.86 14.17
CA LYS A 124 16.56 -2.58 13.86
C LYS A 124 16.07 -2.14 12.48
N SER A 125 16.05 -3.10 11.56
CA SER A 125 15.46 -2.97 10.23
C SER A 125 14.05 -2.38 10.36
N SER A 126 13.76 -1.29 9.64
CA SER A 126 12.40 -0.80 9.49
C SER A 126 11.60 -1.89 8.75
N SER A 127 10.76 -2.65 9.45
CA SER A 127 9.98 -3.69 8.78
C SER A 127 8.96 -3.03 7.85
N SER A 128 9.14 -3.22 6.55
CA SER A 128 8.19 -2.80 5.52
C SER A 128 7.29 -3.97 5.11
N VAL A 129 6.02 -3.69 4.87
CA VAL A 129 5.03 -4.66 4.39
C VAL A 129 4.26 -4.13 3.19
N LEU A 130 3.66 -5.04 2.43
CA LEU A 130 2.58 -4.73 1.50
C LEU A 130 1.27 -5.23 2.07
N TYR A 131 0.23 -4.39 1.99
CA TYR A 131 -1.15 -4.82 2.10
C TYR A 131 -1.71 -5.01 0.71
N VAL A 132 -2.23 -6.20 0.42
CA VAL A 132 -2.76 -6.54 -0.90
C VAL A 132 -4.25 -6.91 -0.76
N TRP A 133 -5.12 -6.06 -1.30
CA TRP A 133 -6.56 -6.32 -1.35
C TRP A 133 -6.84 -7.40 -2.41
N SER A 134 -7.46 -8.50 -1.98
CA SER A 134 -7.50 -9.73 -2.75
C SER A 134 -8.88 -10.38 -2.69
N GLY A 135 -9.35 -10.85 -3.85
CA GLY A 135 -10.51 -11.73 -3.93
C GLY A 135 -10.11 -13.17 -3.64
N GLN A 136 -11.04 -13.95 -3.11
CA GLN A 136 -10.86 -15.38 -2.85
C GLN A 136 -11.65 -16.21 -3.86
N ASP A 137 -11.05 -17.30 -4.38
CA ASP A 137 -11.76 -18.20 -5.30
C ASP A 137 -12.98 -18.81 -4.64
N ARG A 138 -14.11 -18.79 -5.36
CA ARG A 138 -15.38 -19.33 -4.90
C ARG A 138 -15.34 -20.85 -4.68
N SER A 139 -14.37 -21.55 -5.25
CA SER A 139 -14.10 -22.96 -4.98
C SER A 139 -13.66 -23.19 -3.52
N VAL A 140 -13.11 -22.18 -2.84
CA VAL A 140 -12.61 -22.27 -1.47
C VAL A 140 -13.77 -22.14 -0.48
N PRO A 141 -13.92 -23.07 0.49
CA PRO A 141 -14.94 -22.93 1.53
C PRO A 141 -14.76 -21.64 2.33
N ASN A 142 -15.85 -20.89 2.54
CA ASN A 142 -15.84 -19.57 3.19
C ASN A 142 -14.92 -18.55 2.49
N ALA A 143 -15.01 -18.47 1.15
CA ALA A 143 -14.20 -17.61 0.27
C ALA A 143 -14.37 -16.10 0.50
N ALA A 144 -14.00 -15.60 1.67
CA ALA A 144 -14.05 -14.18 1.98
C ALA A 144 -12.94 -13.44 1.25
N ASP A 145 -13.26 -12.32 0.61
CA ASP A 145 -12.31 -11.32 0.17
C ASP A 145 -11.46 -10.87 1.38
N PHE A 146 -10.18 -10.56 1.17
CA PHE A 146 -9.24 -10.40 2.27
C PHE A 146 -8.06 -9.49 1.94
N VAL A 147 -7.38 -9.04 3.00
CA VAL A 147 -6.09 -8.34 2.89
C VAL A 147 -4.96 -9.34 3.15
N ALA A 148 -4.10 -9.57 2.16
CA ALA A 148 -2.83 -10.26 2.38
C ALA A 148 -1.77 -9.28 2.90
N VAL A 149 -1.04 -9.67 3.94
CA VAL A 149 0.10 -8.92 4.47
C VAL A 149 1.36 -9.62 4.02
N ILE A 150 2.15 -8.97 3.16
CA ILE A 150 3.38 -9.53 2.59
C ILE A 150 4.58 -8.84 3.19
N ASP A 151 5.60 -9.59 3.55
CA ASP A 151 6.88 -9.03 3.97
C ASP A 151 7.60 -8.39 2.79
N PHE A 152 7.89 -7.10 2.88
CA PHE A 152 8.58 -6.35 1.83
C PHE A 152 9.95 -5.82 2.27
N ASP A 153 10.40 -6.16 3.48
CA ASP A 153 11.75 -5.84 3.93
C ASP A 153 12.77 -6.80 3.28
N GLU A 154 13.62 -6.28 2.37
CA GLU A 154 14.60 -7.09 1.65
C GLU A 154 15.58 -7.83 2.56
N LYS A 155 15.85 -7.26 3.75
CA LYS A 155 16.77 -7.86 4.73
C LYS A 155 16.10 -8.92 5.58
N SER A 156 14.78 -9.05 5.50
CA SER A 156 14.02 -10.02 6.27
C SER A 156 14.23 -11.43 5.73
N PRO A 157 14.42 -12.45 6.59
CA PRO A 157 14.46 -13.84 6.16
C PRO A 157 13.11 -14.33 5.58
N THR A 158 12.03 -13.59 5.80
CA THR A 158 10.71 -13.86 5.25
C THR A 158 10.33 -12.94 4.10
N TYR A 159 11.28 -12.20 3.52
CA TYR A 159 11.02 -11.33 2.37
C TYR A 159 10.27 -12.06 1.26
N GLY A 160 9.19 -11.46 0.77
CA GLY A 160 8.32 -12.05 -0.25
C GLY A 160 7.30 -13.07 0.28
N ASN A 161 7.31 -13.43 1.57
CA ASN A 161 6.30 -14.33 2.11
C ASN A 161 5.03 -13.57 2.50
N ILE A 162 3.88 -14.21 2.28
CA ILE A 162 2.62 -13.82 2.91
C ILE A 162 2.74 -14.14 4.40
N LEU A 163 2.77 -13.10 5.23
CA LEU A 163 2.88 -13.19 6.68
C LEU A 163 1.55 -13.63 7.30
N ARG A 164 0.45 -13.08 6.79
CA ARG A 164 -0.91 -13.40 7.21
C ARG A 164 -1.95 -12.90 6.20
N THR A 165 -3.18 -13.38 6.37
CA THR A 165 -4.37 -12.84 5.73
C THR A 165 -5.34 -12.29 6.77
N VAL A 166 -6.14 -11.29 6.38
CA VAL A 166 -7.21 -10.71 7.18
C VAL A 166 -8.48 -10.70 6.34
N SER A 167 -9.40 -11.60 6.62
CA SER A 167 -10.67 -11.72 5.90
C SER A 167 -11.60 -10.54 6.20
N LEU A 168 -12.33 -10.12 5.18
CA LEU A 168 -13.52 -9.29 5.34
C LEU A 168 -14.57 -10.09 6.10
N ILE A 169 -15.28 -9.42 7.00
CA ILE A 169 -16.33 -10.05 7.79
C ILE A 169 -17.61 -10.17 6.97
N SER A 170 -18.45 -11.17 7.29
CA SER A 170 -19.83 -11.23 6.82
C SER A 170 -20.75 -10.65 7.88
N ASP A 171 -21.50 -9.62 7.50
CA ASP A 171 -22.57 -9.05 8.31
C ASP A 171 -23.72 -8.60 7.40
N PRO A 172 -24.58 -9.55 6.97
CA PRO A 172 -25.68 -9.26 6.04
C PRO A 172 -26.69 -8.27 6.61
N VAL A 173 -26.86 -8.21 7.93
CA VAL A 173 -27.79 -7.29 8.59
C VAL A 173 -27.36 -5.84 8.34
N ASN A 174 -26.06 -5.57 8.30
CA ASN A 174 -25.51 -4.26 7.99
C ASN A 174 -25.10 -4.09 6.51
N GLY A 175 -25.52 -5.03 5.63
CA GLY A 175 -25.22 -5.01 4.20
C GLY A 175 -23.76 -5.29 3.85
N ILE A 176 -23.03 -6.00 4.72
CA ILE A 176 -21.62 -6.35 4.51
C ILE A 176 -21.55 -7.79 3.99
N GLY A 177 -21.31 -7.93 2.70
CA GLY A 177 -21.03 -9.22 2.07
C GLY A 177 -19.53 -9.47 2.04
N GLN A 178 -19.09 -10.65 2.49
CA GLN A 178 -17.66 -10.99 2.50
C GLN A 178 -17.15 -11.56 1.17
N VAL A 179 -18.02 -11.87 0.21
CA VAL A 179 -17.66 -12.59 -1.03
C VAL A 179 -18.15 -11.85 -2.26
N GLY A 180 -17.35 -11.87 -3.33
CA GLY A 180 -17.80 -11.45 -4.66
C GLY A 180 -17.91 -9.94 -4.81
N ASN A 181 -17.19 -9.19 -3.97
CA ASN A 181 -17.14 -7.74 -4.04
C ASN A 181 -16.34 -7.24 -5.24
N GLU A 182 -15.51 -8.10 -5.84
CA GLU A 182 -14.44 -7.70 -6.77
C GLU A 182 -13.54 -6.67 -6.08
N PRO A 183 -12.63 -7.12 -5.20
CA PRO A 183 -11.63 -6.25 -4.62
C PRO A 183 -10.95 -5.40 -5.69
N HIS A 184 -11.13 -4.09 -5.74
CA HIS A 184 -10.65 -3.31 -6.90
C HIS A 184 -9.42 -2.50 -6.56
N HIS A 185 -9.58 -1.24 -6.11
CA HIS A 185 -8.47 -0.43 -5.63
C HIS A 185 -8.50 -0.25 -4.12
N SER A 186 -7.39 0.27 -3.61
CA SER A 186 -7.21 0.54 -2.19
C SER A 186 -6.24 1.68 -1.96
N SER A 187 -6.31 2.31 -0.79
CA SER A 187 -5.40 3.38 -0.41
C SER A 187 -5.18 3.46 1.09
N ILE A 188 -4.13 4.17 1.49
CA ILE A 188 -3.74 4.39 2.88
C ILE A 188 -3.77 5.88 3.18
N SER A 189 -4.32 6.27 4.32
CA SER A 189 -4.33 7.67 4.76
C SER A 189 -2.91 8.22 4.90
N ALA A 190 -2.72 9.54 4.75
CA ALA A 190 -1.38 10.13 4.76
C ALA A 190 -0.62 9.90 6.08
N ASP A 191 -1.33 9.69 7.19
CA ASP A 191 -0.76 9.37 8.49
C ASP A 191 -0.59 7.87 8.76
N GLY A 192 -1.07 7.01 7.86
CA GLY A 192 -0.93 5.56 7.95
C GLY A 192 -1.86 4.90 8.97
N ARG A 193 -2.92 5.56 9.45
CA ARG A 193 -3.88 4.99 10.41
C ARG A 193 -5.00 4.19 9.77
N TYR A 194 -5.38 4.53 8.53
CA TYR A 194 -6.51 3.92 7.83
C TYR A 194 -6.06 3.28 6.53
N TYR A 195 -6.52 2.06 6.30
CA TYR A 195 -6.52 1.41 5.00
C TYR A 195 -7.96 1.40 4.51
N VAL A 196 -8.20 1.82 3.26
CA VAL A 196 -9.52 1.87 2.66
C VAL A 196 -9.47 1.06 1.37
N THR A 197 -10.48 0.23 1.15
CA THR A 197 -10.54 -0.69 0.01
C THR A 197 -11.92 -0.63 -0.63
N GLY A 198 -11.99 -0.75 -1.96
CA GLY A 198 -13.23 -0.78 -2.72
C GLY A 198 -13.59 -2.18 -3.22
N GLY A 199 -14.88 -2.46 -3.31
CA GLY A 199 -15.46 -3.58 -4.05
C GLY A 199 -16.21 -3.10 -5.28
N LEU A 200 -15.60 -3.18 -6.46
CA LEU A 200 -16.14 -2.60 -7.70
C LEU A 200 -17.54 -3.15 -8.05
N LEU A 201 -17.80 -4.41 -7.70
CA LEU A 201 -19.06 -5.10 -8.04
C LEU A 201 -19.97 -5.32 -6.83
N SER A 202 -19.62 -4.79 -5.65
CA SER A 202 -20.41 -4.94 -4.42
C SER A 202 -21.85 -4.44 -4.58
N PHE A 203 -22.06 -3.33 -5.30
CA PHE A 203 -23.40 -2.76 -5.52
C PHE A 203 -24.35 -3.70 -6.27
N LEU A 204 -23.85 -4.56 -7.17
CA LEU A 204 -24.68 -5.53 -7.90
C LEU A 204 -25.35 -6.55 -6.99
N SER A 205 -24.78 -6.76 -5.80
CA SER A 205 -25.33 -7.65 -4.76
C SER A 205 -26.01 -6.88 -3.63
N GLY A 206 -26.18 -5.56 -3.76
CA GLY A 206 -26.70 -4.70 -2.69
C GLY A 206 -25.76 -4.56 -1.48
N ASN A 207 -24.51 -5.01 -1.59
CA ASN A 207 -23.52 -4.91 -0.52
C ASN A 207 -22.93 -3.51 -0.44
N LYS A 208 -22.38 -3.17 0.72
CA LYS A 208 -21.54 -1.97 0.88
C LYS A 208 -20.28 -2.07 0.03
N GLU A 209 -19.90 -0.98 -0.62
CA GLU A 209 -18.81 -0.96 -1.60
C GLU A 209 -17.46 -0.49 -1.01
N VAL A 210 -17.49 0.38 0.00
CA VAL A 210 -16.26 0.92 0.63
C VAL A 210 -16.04 0.23 1.98
N PHE A 211 -14.86 -0.36 2.17
CA PHE A 211 -14.47 -1.04 3.40
C PHE A 211 -13.31 -0.30 4.08
N VAL A 212 -13.44 -0.06 5.38
CA VAL A 212 -12.52 0.76 6.16
C VAL A 212 -11.86 -0.10 7.22
N TRP A 213 -10.54 0.01 7.30
CA TRP A 213 -9.72 -0.77 8.21
C TRP A 213 -8.77 0.12 9.01
N HIS A 214 -8.56 -0.21 10.28
CA HIS A 214 -7.53 0.38 11.11
C HIS A 214 -6.20 -0.33 10.89
N ILE A 215 -5.13 0.44 10.69
CA ILE A 215 -3.77 -0.10 10.62
C ILE A 215 -3.18 -0.05 12.04
N PRO A 216 -2.84 -1.21 12.65
CA PRO A 216 -2.23 -1.23 13.97
C PRO A 216 -0.81 -0.63 13.94
N LYS A 217 -0.30 -0.29 15.12
CA LYS A 217 1.07 0.26 15.29
C LYS A 217 2.14 -0.60 14.59
N ASN A 218 1.95 -1.92 14.57
CA ASN A 218 2.79 -2.85 13.84
C ASN A 218 2.04 -3.39 12.61
N PRO A 219 2.28 -2.85 11.39
CA PRO A 219 1.59 -3.28 10.18
C PRO A 219 1.75 -4.77 9.83
N ARG A 220 2.76 -5.47 10.39
CA ARG A 220 2.87 -6.93 10.21
C ARG A 220 1.72 -7.70 10.85
N GLU A 221 1.05 -7.10 11.83
CA GLU A 221 -0.16 -7.66 12.45
C GLU A 221 -1.38 -7.55 11.53
N GLY A 222 -1.30 -6.87 10.40
CA GLY A 222 -2.41 -6.73 9.45
C GLY A 222 -3.48 -5.76 9.93
N PRO A 223 -4.28 -5.21 9.00
CA PRO A 223 -5.30 -4.24 9.36
C PRO A 223 -6.46 -4.90 10.11
N GLN A 224 -7.24 -4.09 10.83
CA GLN A 224 -8.44 -4.52 11.55
C GLN A 224 -9.66 -3.90 10.88
N PHE A 225 -10.64 -4.72 10.48
CA PHE A 225 -11.87 -4.21 9.89
C PHE A 225 -12.61 -3.32 10.89
N LEU A 226 -13.06 -2.15 10.45
CA LEU A 226 -13.83 -1.22 11.29
C LEU A 226 -15.30 -1.21 10.90
N TYR A 227 -15.59 -0.91 9.64
CA TYR A 227 -16.94 -0.80 9.10
C TYR A 227 -16.91 -0.74 7.57
N ALA A 228 -18.08 -0.85 6.96
CA ALA A 228 -18.29 -0.59 5.54
C ALA A 228 -19.39 0.45 5.35
N LEU A 229 -19.39 1.13 4.21
CA LEU A 229 -20.38 2.15 3.86
C LEU A 229 -20.58 2.26 2.36
N ASN A 230 -21.68 2.90 1.98
CA ASN A 230 -21.86 3.44 0.63
C ASN A 230 -21.62 4.94 0.68
N VAL A 231 -21.11 5.46 -0.41
CA VAL A 231 -21.01 6.90 -0.67
C VAL A 231 -21.97 7.26 -1.82
N SER A 232 -22.08 8.54 -2.18
CA SER A 232 -22.90 8.96 -3.33
C SER A 232 -22.39 8.33 -4.63
N GLY A 233 -23.25 7.69 -5.42
CA GLY A 233 -22.86 6.90 -6.60
C GLY A 233 -22.70 5.40 -6.31
N ALA A 234 -22.15 4.68 -7.28
CA ALA A 234 -21.84 3.25 -7.23
C ALA A 234 -20.64 2.93 -8.14
N CYS A 235 -20.23 1.65 -8.22
CA CYS A 235 -19.04 1.22 -8.94
C CYS A 235 -17.77 1.92 -8.40
N VAL A 236 -17.47 1.69 -7.12
CA VAL A 236 -16.27 2.28 -6.50
C VAL A 236 -15.01 1.88 -7.26
N ASP A 237 -14.14 2.85 -7.51
CA ASP A 237 -12.90 2.65 -8.26
C ASP A 237 -11.69 3.18 -7.46
N GLU A 238 -11.26 4.42 -7.70
CA GLU A 238 -9.99 4.96 -7.22
C GLU A 238 -10.12 5.68 -5.86
N PHE A 239 -9.08 5.57 -5.01
CA PHE A 239 -9.00 6.25 -3.72
C PHE A 239 -7.76 7.15 -3.64
N LEU A 240 -7.96 8.46 -3.50
CA LEU A 240 -6.88 9.42 -3.30
C LEU A 240 -6.86 9.91 -1.85
N PRO A 241 -5.80 9.64 -1.07
CA PRO A 241 -5.68 10.17 0.28
C PRO A 241 -5.31 11.66 0.19
N ILE A 242 -6.14 12.51 0.79
CA ILE A 242 -5.95 13.98 0.80
C ILE A 242 -5.67 14.52 2.20
N GLY A 243 -5.66 13.65 3.21
CA GLY A 243 -5.38 14.03 4.59
C GLY A 243 -5.09 12.83 5.50
N ARG A 244 -5.27 13.06 6.80
CA ARG A 244 -4.97 12.09 7.87
C ARG A 244 -6.04 11.01 7.99
N SER A 245 -7.29 11.36 7.71
CA SER A 245 -8.42 10.42 7.62
C SER A 245 -9.29 10.69 6.40
N GLU A 246 -8.92 11.67 5.58
CA GLU A 246 -9.67 12.16 4.44
C GLU A 246 -9.19 11.55 3.12
N PHE A 247 -10.16 11.16 2.30
CA PHE A 247 -9.99 10.59 0.98
C PHE A 247 -10.94 11.28 -0.01
N LEU A 248 -10.53 11.31 -1.28
CA LEU A 248 -11.43 11.43 -2.41
C LEU A 248 -11.60 10.04 -3.01
N VAL A 249 -12.80 9.76 -3.52
CA VAL A 249 -13.15 8.46 -4.11
C VAL A 249 -13.88 8.70 -5.42
N SER A 250 -13.50 7.99 -6.48
CA SER A 250 -14.30 7.95 -7.71
C SER A 250 -15.34 6.83 -7.65
N MET A 251 -16.57 7.18 -8.02
CA MET A 251 -17.69 6.28 -8.16
C MET A 251 -18.09 6.29 -9.64
N MET A 252 -17.73 5.24 -10.38
CA MET A 252 -17.80 5.28 -11.85
C MET A 252 -19.22 5.39 -12.38
N CYS A 253 -20.23 5.06 -11.59
CA CYS A 253 -21.60 4.96 -12.04
C CYS A 253 -22.61 5.39 -10.96
N ASN A 254 -23.89 5.42 -11.33
CA ASN A 254 -25.00 5.37 -10.38
C ASN A 254 -25.39 3.92 -10.08
N GLU A 255 -26.34 3.72 -9.17
CA GLU A 255 -26.82 2.39 -8.74
C GLU A 255 -27.34 1.49 -9.89
N LYS A 256 -27.61 2.06 -11.08
CA LYS A 256 -28.05 1.33 -12.29
C LYS A 256 -26.88 0.97 -13.22
N ALA A 257 -25.64 1.07 -12.75
CA ALA A 257 -24.43 0.89 -13.56
C ALA A 257 -24.33 1.86 -14.76
N ALA A 258 -25.00 3.02 -14.67
CA ALA A 258 -25.05 4.02 -15.74
C ALA A 258 -24.46 5.36 -15.26
N ASN A 259 -24.41 6.35 -16.15
CA ASN A 259 -24.02 7.72 -15.79
C ASN A 259 -25.21 8.52 -15.18
N PRO A 260 -24.96 9.61 -14.42
CA PRO A 260 -23.65 10.07 -13.97
C PRO A 260 -23.11 9.26 -12.78
N GLY A 261 -21.79 9.11 -12.72
CA GLY A 261 -21.05 8.77 -11.51
C GLY A 261 -20.79 9.98 -10.61
N ASP A 262 -19.84 9.87 -9.68
CA ASP A 262 -19.55 10.93 -8.70
C ASP A 262 -18.06 10.93 -8.29
N ILE A 263 -17.60 12.05 -7.73
CA ILE A 263 -16.37 12.10 -6.92
C ILE A 263 -16.78 12.49 -5.50
N VAL A 264 -16.41 11.67 -4.53
CA VAL A 264 -16.90 11.81 -3.15
C VAL A 264 -15.74 12.07 -2.21
N TYR A 265 -15.87 13.12 -1.40
CA TYR A 265 -15.10 13.28 -0.18
C TYR A 265 -15.58 12.27 0.86
N PHE A 266 -14.63 11.60 1.51
CA PHE A 266 -14.87 10.60 2.54
C PHE A 266 -13.89 10.80 3.70
N ASN A 267 -14.39 10.82 4.94
CA ASN A 267 -13.57 10.81 6.15
C ASN A 267 -13.72 9.49 6.92
N ALA A 268 -12.63 8.73 7.02
CA ALA A 268 -12.59 7.41 7.63
C ALA A 268 -12.74 7.41 9.17
N GLU A 269 -12.57 8.54 9.83
CA GLU A 269 -12.70 8.66 11.28
C GLU A 269 -14.14 9.04 11.67
N THR A 270 -14.72 10.02 10.99
CA THR A 270 -16.07 10.54 11.27
C THR A 270 -17.19 9.86 10.46
N ARG A 271 -16.82 9.05 9.46
CA ARG A 271 -17.73 8.45 8.46
C ARG A 271 -18.46 9.47 7.59
N MET A 272 -18.03 10.73 7.61
CA MET A 272 -18.63 11.79 6.82
C MET A 272 -18.36 11.57 5.33
N THR A 273 -19.40 11.69 4.52
CA THR A 273 -19.34 11.56 3.06
C THR A 273 -20.02 12.74 2.40
N LYS A 274 -19.44 13.26 1.33
CA LYS A 274 -20.04 14.38 0.58
C LYS A 274 -19.58 14.35 -0.88
N SER A 275 -20.50 14.40 -1.84
CA SER A 275 -20.12 14.69 -3.22
C SER A 275 -19.35 16.02 -3.27
N ILE A 276 -18.24 16.05 -3.99
CA ILE A 276 -17.52 17.30 -4.21
C ILE A 276 -18.12 18.10 -5.36
N LEU A 277 -19.07 17.55 -6.12
CA LEU A 277 -19.60 18.18 -7.32
C LEU A 277 -20.70 19.18 -6.95
N LYS A 278 -20.55 20.41 -7.43
CA LYS A 278 -21.50 21.50 -7.11
C LYS A 278 -22.80 21.42 -7.91
N ASN A 279 -22.71 20.99 -9.17
CA ASN A 279 -23.84 20.81 -10.06
C ASN A 279 -23.62 19.57 -10.93
N ILE A 280 -24.17 18.43 -10.52
CA ILE A 280 -24.03 17.15 -11.22
C ILE A 280 -24.58 17.20 -12.66
N SER A 281 -25.60 18.01 -12.93
CA SER A 281 -26.20 18.12 -14.26
C SER A 281 -25.26 18.76 -15.29
N ALA A 282 -24.21 19.46 -14.85
CA ALA A 282 -23.15 19.94 -15.74
C ALA A 282 -22.24 18.80 -16.25
N PHE A 283 -22.34 17.61 -15.65
CA PHE A 283 -21.49 16.47 -15.92
C PHE A 283 -22.19 15.43 -16.82
N ILE A 284 -22.38 15.79 -18.10
CA ILE A 284 -22.94 14.89 -19.12
C ILE A 284 -22.00 13.69 -19.35
N ASP A 285 -22.53 12.47 -19.45
CA ASP A 285 -21.76 11.25 -19.73
C ASP A 285 -20.59 10.99 -18.76
N PHE A 286 -20.79 11.35 -17.48
CA PHE A 286 -19.75 11.29 -16.47
C PHE A 286 -19.62 9.89 -15.89
N ASN A 287 -18.48 9.25 -16.14
CA ASN A 287 -18.13 7.94 -15.61
C ASN A 287 -16.69 8.00 -15.09
N PRO A 288 -16.47 8.70 -13.96
CA PRO A 288 -15.13 8.97 -13.45
C PRO A 288 -14.42 7.70 -13.06
N HIS A 289 -13.14 7.59 -13.40
CA HIS A 289 -12.30 6.44 -13.05
C HIS A 289 -11.02 6.95 -12.37
N GLY A 290 -9.85 6.74 -12.98
CA GLY A 290 -8.59 7.31 -12.51
C GLY A 290 -8.62 8.84 -12.47
N PHE A 291 -8.14 9.40 -11.36
CA PHE A 291 -8.08 10.83 -11.12
C PHE A 291 -6.88 11.21 -10.23
N GLY A 292 -6.59 12.50 -10.17
CA GLY A 292 -5.66 13.02 -9.19
C GLY A 292 -5.85 14.51 -8.89
N GLN A 293 -5.32 14.92 -7.75
CA GLN A 293 -5.39 16.30 -7.26
C GLN A 293 -4.11 17.08 -7.63
N LEU A 294 -4.30 18.29 -8.12
CA LEU A 294 -3.23 19.27 -8.36
C LEU A 294 -2.83 19.98 -7.06
N SER A 295 -1.69 20.66 -7.07
CA SER A 295 -1.19 21.42 -5.90
C SER A 295 -2.13 22.54 -5.43
N ASN A 296 -2.96 23.09 -6.33
CA ASN A 296 -3.97 24.09 -6.00
C ASN A 296 -5.30 23.49 -5.48
N GLY A 297 -5.35 22.17 -5.27
CA GLY A 297 -6.53 21.45 -4.78
C GLY A 297 -7.56 21.07 -5.86
N SER A 298 -7.41 21.58 -7.10
CA SER A 298 -8.27 21.17 -8.22
C SER A 298 -7.98 19.74 -8.64
N ILE A 299 -8.92 19.11 -9.34
CA ILE A 299 -8.87 17.69 -9.70
C ILE A 299 -8.90 17.55 -11.21
N PHE A 300 -8.08 16.66 -11.73
CA PHE A 300 -8.29 16.07 -13.04
C PHE A 300 -8.80 14.65 -12.92
N VAL A 301 -9.82 14.31 -13.71
CA VAL A 301 -10.41 12.97 -13.76
C VAL A 301 -10.64 12.53 -15.19
N GLY A 302 -10.32 11.27 -15.51
CA GLY A 302 -10.64 10.63 -16.77
C GLY A 302 -12.02 9.97 -16.71
N ASP A 303 -12.80 10.09 -17.79
CA ASP A 303 -14.00 9.29 -17.98
C ASP A 303 -13.64 7.98 -18.70
N TYR A 304 -14.02 6.83 -18.13
CA TYR A 304 -13.62 5.54 -18.68
C TYR A 304 -14.65 4.94 -19.64
N LEU A 305 -15.69 4.28 -19.12
CA LEU A 305 -16.73 3.64 -19.90
C LEU A 305 -18.06 3.67 -19.16
N GLU A 306 -19.14 3.38 -19.86
CA GLU A 306 -20.45 3.21 -19.26
C GLU A 306 -20.65 1.75 -18.81
N PRO A 307 -20.67 1.44 -17.49
CA PRO A 307 -20.54 0.06 -17.03
C PRO A 307 -21.66 -0.88 -17.48
N ILE A 308 -22.91 -0.39 -17.61
CA ILE A 308 -24.03 -1.20 -18.09
C ILE A 308 -23.81 -1.73 -19.53
N THR A 309 -22.95 -1.11 -20.32
CA THR A 309 -22.65 -1.60 -21.68
C THR A 309 -21.77 -2.86 -21.67
N LEU A 310 -21.14 -3.18 -20.55
CA LEU A 310 -20.33 -4.39 -20.39
C LEU A 310 -21.18 -5.66 -20.25
N VAL A 311 -22.47 -5.56 -19.92
CA VAL A 311 -23.36 -6.74 -19.80
C VAL A 311 -23.99 -7.16 -21.13
N GLY A 312 -23.65 -6.50 -22.24
CA GLY A 312 -24.10 -6.85 -23.59
C GLY A 312 -23.54 -8.19 -24.09
N THR A 313 -23.90 -8.56 -25.31
CA THR A 313 -23.43 -9.81 -25.95
C THR A 313 -22.38 -9.58 -27.04
N ASN A 314 -22.16 -8.33 -27.45
CA ASN A 314 -21.24 -7.98 -28.52
C ASN A 314 -20.22 -6.93 -28.04
N PRO A 315 -18.90 -7.22 -28.07
CA PRO A 315 -17.85 -6.27 -27.67
C PRO A 315 -17.88 -4.92 -28.40
N SER A 316 -18.46 -4.83 -29.60
CA SER A 316 -18.62 -3.55 -30.31
C SER A 316 -19.65 -2.61 -29.68
N GLN A 317 -20.52 -3.11 -28.79
CA GLN A 317 -21.52 -2.32 -28.07
C GLN A 317 -20.97 -1.60 -26.83
N ILE A 318 -19.73 -1.88 -26.44
CA ILE A 318 -19.10 -1.23 -25.28
C ILE A 318 -18.94 0.26 -25.60
N ILE A 319 -19.43 1.11 -24.70
CA ILE A 319 -19.32 2.57 -24.84
C ILE A 319 -18.21 3.06 -23.91
N PHE A 320 -17.07 3.41 -24.51
CA PHE A 320 -16.01 4.15 -23.84
C PHE A 320 -16.27 5.66 -23.95
N ARG A 321 -15.84 6.40 -22.94
CA ARG A 321 -15.95 7.86 -22.92
C ARG A 321 -14.74 8.51 -23.60
N ASN A 322 -14.95 9.72 -24.09
CA ASN A 322 -13.95 10.49 -24.85
C ASN A 322 -13.54 11.76 -24.11
N THR A 323 -13.69 11.79 -22.78
CA THR A 323 -13.58 13.00 -22.00
C THR A 323 -12.63 12.86 -20.82
N ALA A 324 -11.95 13.95 -20.49
CA ALA A 324 -11.33 14.17 -19.19
C ALA A 324 -11.79 15.53 -18.65
N ARG A 325 -11.84 15.70 -17.33
CA ARG A 325 -12.44 16.88 -16.70
C ARG A 325 -11.49 17.56 -15.74
N HIS A 326 -11.54 18.88 -15.71
CA HIS A 326 -10.90 19.72 -14.71
C HIS A 326 -11.97 20.28 -13.77
N ILE A 327 -11.88 19.95 -12.50
CA ILE A 327 -12.84 20.33 -11.46
C ILE A 327 -12.12 21.22 -10.45
N LEU A 328 -12.65 22.42 -10.19
CA LEU A 328 -12.09 23.36 -9.22
C LEU A 328 -12.28 22.86 -7.78
N PRO A 329 -11.52 23.39 -6.80
CA PRO A 329 -11.65 22.96 -5.39
C PRO A 329 -13.06 23.16 -4.80
N ASP A 330 -13.85 24.08 -5.36
CA ASP A 330 -15.23 24.35 -4.93
C ASP A 330 -16.26 23.40 -5.57
N GLY A 331 -15.82 22.47 -6.41
CA GLY A 331 -16.69 21.50 -7.09
C GLY A 331 -17.22 21.94 -8.44
N THR A 332 -16.83 23.11 -8.93
CA THR A 332 -17.25 23.62 -10.23
C THR A 332 -16.47 22.93 -11.37
N LEU A 333 -17.17 22.51 -12.42
CA LEU A 333 -16.55 22.04 -13.67
C LEU A 333 -15.93 23.24 -14.39
N GLU A 334 -14.60 23.31 -14.41
CA GLU A 334 -13.86 24.34 -15.15
C GLU A 334 -13.80 24.02 -16.63
N ARG A 335 -13.52 22.75 -16.95
CA ARG A 335 -13.27 22.34 -18.33
C ARG A 335 -13.55 20.87 -18.56
N THR A 336 -14.11 20.58 -19.73
CA THR A 336 -14.15 19.23 -20.31
C THR A 336 -13.20 19.19 -21.50
N PHE A 337 -12.16 18.37 -21.42
CA PHE A 337 -11.30 18.04 -22.56
C PHE A 337 -11.99 16.97 -23.38
N GLN A 338 -12.27 17.29 -24.64
CA GLN A 338 -12.86 16.37 -25.60
C GLN A 338 -11.76 15.77 -26.46
N PHE A 339 -11.77 14.46 -26.62
CA PHE A 339 -10.79 13.73 -27.42
C PHE A 339 -11.46 13.12 -28.63
N GLN A 340 -10.82 13.26 -29.79
CA GLN A 340 -11.34 12.68 -31.02
C GLN A 340 -10.99 11.19 -31.07
N PHE A 341 -12.02 10.34 -31.00
CA PHE A 341 -11.85 8.90 -31.25
C PHE A 341 -11.53 8.67 -32.73
N PRO A 342 -10.41 8.00 -33.06
CA PRO A 342 -10.05 7.79 -34.44
C PRO A 342 -10.92 6.67 -35.06
N THR A 343 -11.38 6.90 -36.29
CA THR A 343 -12.30 5.99 -37.01
C THR A 343 -11.62 5.19 -38.12
N THR A 344 -10.34 5.46 -38.39
CA THR A 344 -9.57 4.75 -39.42
C THR A 344 -9.32 3.30 -38.98
N PRO A 345 -9.47 2.28 -39.86
CA PRO A 345 -9.18 0.89 -39.51
C PRO A 345 -7.78 0.72 -38.91
N GLY A 346 -7.67 -0.01 -37.80
CA GLY A 346 -6.41 -0.25 -37.09
C GLY A 346 -5.93 0.89 -36.18
N SER A 347 -6.61 2.05 -36.18
CA SER A 347 -6.27 3.17 -35.28
C SER A 347 -6.76 3.00 -33.83
N SER A 348 -7.63 2.02 -33.61
CA SER A 348 -8.11 1.58 -32.30
C SER A 348 -8.11 0.05 -32.19
N THR A 349 -8.50 -0.48 -31.04
CA THR A 349 -8.61 -1.92 -30.77
C THR A 349 -9.70 -2.62 -31.57
N GLY A 350 -10.64 -1.87 -32.17
CA GLY A 350 -11.87 -2.42 -32.77
C GLY A 350 -12.87 -2.97 -31.74
N ILE A 351 -12.64 -2.76 -30.45
CA ILE A 351 -13.55 -3.13 -29.36
C ILE A 351 -14.21 -1.87 -28.83
N GLY A 352 -15.53 -1.85 -28.82
CA GLY A 352 -16.34 -0.70 -28.42
C GLY A 352 -16.14 0.53 -29.29
N VAL A 353 -16.76 1.63 -28.84
CA VAL A 353 -16.61 2.96 -29.44
C VAL A 353 -16.10 3.94 -28.38
N GLY A 354 -15.16 4.81 -28.74
CA GLY A 354 -14.54 5.78 -27.84
C GLY A 354 -13.18 5.33 -27.27
N ILE A 355 -12.50 6.24 -26.58
CA ILE A 355 -11.11 6.10 -26.12
C ILE A 355 -11.02 5.38 -24.77
N GLY A 356 -11.79 5.86 -23.81
CA GLY A 356 -11.84 5.41 -22.42
C GLY A 356 -10.56 5.70 -21.65
N PHE A 357 -10.64 6.63 -20.71
CA PHE A 357 -9.53 7.02 -19.85
C PHE A 357 -9.60 6.29 -18.51
N MET A 358 -8.94 5.13 -18.44
CA MET A 358 -8.87 4.31 -17.23
C MET A 358 -7.98 4.93 -16.15
N GLU A 359 -6.95 5.69 -16.56
CA GLU A 359 -6.00 6.31 -15.64
C GLU A 359 -5.77 7.76 -16.01
N LEU A 360 -5.73 8.62 -14.99
CA LEU A 360 -5.35 10.00 -15.12
C LEU A 360 -4.56 10.42 -13.89
N LYS A 361 -3.27 10.76 -14.06
CA LYS A 361 -2.41 11.18 -12.95
C LYS A 361 -1.69 12.51 -13.21
N PRO A 362 -1.78 13.47 -12.27
CA PRO A 362 -0.92 14.65 -12.23
C PRO A 362 0.56 14.28 -12.17
N ILE A 363 1.38 15.08 -12.83
CA ILE A 363 2.84 14.94 -12.81
C ILE A 363 3.37 15.65 -11.54
N PRO A 364 3.96 14.93 -10.57
CA PRO A 364 4.46 15.55 -9.35
C PRO A 364 5.50 16.64 -9.63
N GLY A 365 5.31 17.83 -9.07
CA GLY A 365 6.25 18.95 -9.24
C GLY A 365 6.24 19.61 -10.62
N ASP A 366 5.29 19.27 -11.50
CA ASP A 366 5.14 19.98 -12.77
C ASP A 366 4.66 21.42 -12.51
N PRO A 367 5.42 22.45 -12.94
CA PRO A 367 5.11 23.84 -12.62
C PRO A 367 3.85 24.35 -13.31
N PHE A 368 3.36 23.66 -14.35
CA PHE A 368 2.16 24.00 -15.08
C PHE A 368 0.95 23.17 -14.62
N GLY A 369 1.10 22.31 -13.61
CA GLY A 369 0.02 21.47 -13.09
C GLY A 369 -0.53 20.48 -14.12
N ARG A 370 0.33 19.97 -15.01
CA ARG A 370 -0.08 19.04 -16.08
C ARG A 370 -0.26 17.61 -15.58
N SER A 371 -1.07 16.85 -16.32
CA SER A 371 -1.42 15.45 -16.04
C SER A 371 -1.37 14.60 -17.30
N TYR A 372 -1.10 13.30 -17.12
CA TYR A 372 -1.29 12.32 -18.19
C TYR A 372 -2.66 11.66 -18.08
N ALA A 373 -3.35 11.54 -19.22
CA ALA A 373 -4.58 10.77 -19.40
C ALA A 373 -4.31 9.58 -20.34
N CYS A 374 -4.60 8.37 -19.90
CA CYS A 374 -4.22 7.14 -20.59
C CYS A 374 -5.41 6.49 -21.30
N GLY A 375 -5.40 6.53 -22.63
CA GLY A 375 -6.48 6.00 -23.48
C GLY A 375 -6.39 4.49 -23.68
N THR A 376 -7.50 3.80 -23.39
CA THR A 376 -7.56 2.33 -23.34
C THR A 376 -7.66 1.69 -24.71
N SER A 377 -8.54 2.20 -25.59
CA SER A 377 -8.80 1.62 -26.91
C SER A 377 -7.84 2.12 -28.00
N VAL A 378 -7.03 3.13 -27.71
CA VAL A 378 -6.08 3.74 -28.66
C VAL A 378 -4.62 3.57 -28.24
N ASN A 379 -4.37 3.11 -27.00
CA ASN A 379 -3.03 2.94 -26.41
C ASN A 379 -2.17 4.21 -26.45
N ASN A 380 -2.80 5.38 -26.39
CA ASN A 380 -2.14 6.67 -26.38
C ASN A 380 -2.18 7.25 -24.97
N ILE A 381 -1.11 7.96 -24.58
CA ILE A 381 -1.13 8.85 -23.42
C ILE A 381 -1.15 10.29 -23.92
N TYR A 382 -2.06 11.07 -23.35
CA TYR A 382 -2.23 12.47 -23.65
C TYR A 382 -1.82 13.32 -22.46
N LEU A 383 -1.19 14.46 -22.74
CA LEU A 383 -0.89 15.50 -21.76
C LEU A 383 -2.02 16.53 -21.77
N ILE A 384 -2.55 16.82 -20.59
CA ILE A 384 -3.54 17.88 -20.34
C ILE A 384 -3.04 18.78 -19.22
N GLY A 385 -3.61 19.97 -19.10
CA GLY A 385 -3.26 20.90 -18.03
C GLY A 385 -4.16 22.13 -17.99
N PRO A 386 -4.14 22.88 -16.89
CA PRO A 386 -4.89 24.13 -16.76
C PRO A 386 -4.56 25.09 -17.91
N GLY A 387 -5.58 25.74 -18.46
CA GLY A 387 -5.44 26.70 -19.55
C GLY A 387 -5.08 26.12 -20.93
N MET A 388 -4.76 24.82 -21.04
CA MET A 388 -4.46 24.21 -22.33
C MET A 388 -5.72 24.15 -23.21
N PRO A 389 -5.67 24.65 -24.46
CA PRO A 389 -6.84 24.68 -25.35
C PRO A 389 -7.25 23.28 -25.82
N GLN A 390 -6.29 22.37 -25.97
CA GLN A 390 -6.49 21.01 -26.44
C GLN A 390 -5.48 20.06 -25.78
N PRO A 391 -5.81 18.76 -25.64
CA PRO A 391 -4.85 17.75 -25.23
C PRO A 391 -3.70 17.58 -26.24
N ILE A 392 -2.51 17.20 -25.76
CA ILE A 392 -1.35 16.89 -26.59
C ILE A 392 -1.10 15.38 -26.55
N LEU A 393 -0.96 14.70 -27.69
CA LEU A 393 -0.48 13.32 -27.71
C LEU A 393 0.98 13.29 -27.24
N ALA A 394 1.23 12.73 -26.05
CA ALA A 394 2.57 12.67 -25.46
C ALA A 394 3.33 11.41 -25.90
N ILE A 395 2.65 10.26 -25.95
CA ILE A 395 3.24 8.99 -26.36
C ILE A 395 2.18 8.03 -26.93
N ASP A 396 2.51 7.38 -28.03
CA ASP A 396 1.81 6.17 -28.50
C ASP A 396 2.51 4.95 -27.90
N LEU A 397 1.86 4.23 -27.00
CA LEU A 397 2.46 3.06 -26.34
C LEU A 397 2.48 1.84 -27.25
N SER A 398 1.69 1.79 -28.32
CA SER A 398 1.71 0.64 -29.24
C SER A 398 3.05 0.52 -29.97
N GLN A 399 3.89 1.56 -30.00
CA GLN A 399 5.25 1.42 -30.53
C GLN A 399 6.07 0.34 -29.80
N VAL A 400 5.74 0.02 -28.54
CA VAL A 400 6.47 -1.01 -27.76
C VAL A 400 6.15 -2.44 -28.20
N ASN A 401 5.07 -2.65 -28.98
CA ASN A 401 4.60 -3.97 -29.38
C ASN A 401 4.41 -4.10 -30.91
N GLY A 402 5.09 -3.27 -31.70
CA GLY A 402 4.95 -3.27 -33.15
C GLY A 402 3.64 -2.65 -33.65
N ASN A 403 3.12 -1.66 -32.93
CA ASN A 403 1.92 -0.88 -33.23
C ASN A 403 0.61 -1.68 -33.19
N GLN A 404 0.56 -2.80 -32.45
CA GLN A 404 -0.68 -3.56 -32.28
C GLN A 404 -1.54 -2.92 -31.19
N LYS A 405 -2.73 -2.44 -31.54
CA LYS A 405 -3.67 -1.88 -30.57
C LYS A 405 -4.39 -3.00 -29.82
N ARG A 406 -4.39 -2.96 -28.48
CA ARG A 406 -5.11 -3.91 -27.60
C ARG A 406 -5.75 -3.16 -26.45
N ILE A 407 -6.87 -3.66 -25.92
CA ILE A 407 -7.56 -2.99 -24.79
C ILE A 407 -6.61 -2.96 -23.60
N SER A 408 -6.11 -1.77 -23.29
CA SER A 408 -5.25 -1.50 -22.15
C SER A 408 -4.99 -0.01 -22.04
N ALA A 409 -5.06 0.51 -20.82
CA ALA A 409 -4.44 1.78 -20.49
C ALA A 409 -2.99 1.56 -20.03
N GLY A 410 -2.25 2.67 -19.92
CA GLY A 410 -1.04 2.71 -19.11
C GLY A 410 -1.40 3.08 -17.67
N LEU A 411 -1.34 2.14 -16.72
CA LEU A 411 -1.54 2.48 -15.29
C LEU A 411 -0.23 3.03 -14.74
N LEU A 412 -0.29 4.20 -14.09
CA LEU A 412 0.87 5.06 -13.90
C LEU A 412 1.36 5.09 -12.44
N SER A 413 2.67 5.09 -12.23
CA SER A 413 3.28 5.39 -10.92
C SER A 413 4.49 6.31 -11.08
N PHE A 414 4.30 7.58 -10.70
CA PHE A 414 5.35 8.58 -10.78
C PHE A 414 6.37 8.44 -9.64
N PHE A 415 7.60 8.80 -9.97
CA PHE A 415 8.58 9.13 -8.95
C PHE A 415 8.22 10.47 -8.34
N SER A 416 8.59 10.70 -7.07
CA SER A 416 8.13 11.86 -6.32
C SER A 416 8.56 13.22 -6.89
N ASN A 417 9.56 13.25 -7.78
CA ASN A 417 10.00 14.45 -8.48
C ASN A 417 9.36 14.63 -9.87
N GLY A 418 8.50 13.71 -10.31
CA GLY A 418 7.83 13.73 -11.61
C GLY A 418 8.73 13.57 -12.83
N GLN A 419 10.03 13.30 -12.66
CA GLN A 419 11.00 13.17 -13.76
C GLN A 419 11.13 11.75 -14.30
N ARG A 420 10.52 10.79 -13.60
CA ARG A 420 10.45 9.38 -13.99
C ARG A 420 9.04 8.86 -13.74
N LEU A 421 8.65 7.90 -14.57
CA LEU A 421 7.36 7.24 -14.53
C LEU A 421 7.55 5.75 -14.81
N LEU A 422 6.94 4.92 -13.96
CA LEU A 422 6.70 3.51 -14.26
C LEU A 422 5.26 3.34 -14.73
N MET A 423 5.04 2.45 -15.69
CA MET A 423 3.70 2.08 -16.12
C MET A 423 3.60 0.61 -16.49
N THR A 424 2.42 0.02 -16.31
CA THR A 424 2.06 -1.26 -16.94
C THR A 424 1.43 -0.97 -18.30
N PHE A 425 1.53 -1.89 -19.25
CA PHE A 425 0.88 -1.75 -20.55
C PHE A 425 0.52 -3.11 -21.16
N GLN A 426 -0.65 -3.18 -21.81
CA GLN A 426 -1.22 -4.35 -22.47
C GLN A 426 -1.24 -5.62 -21.63
N MET A 427 -1.29 -5.45 -20.32
CA MET A 427 -1.27 -6.58 -19.41
C MET A 427 -0.07 -7.51 -19.64
N ARG A 428 1.06 -6.98 -20.11
CA ARG A 428 2.27 -7.72 -20.49
C ARG A 428 3.57 -6.96 -20.22
N TYR A 429 3.55 -5.64 -20.35
CA TYR A 429 4.75 -4.83 -20.32
C TYR A 429 4.85 -4.02 -19.04
N ILE A 430 6.07 -3.76 -18.62
CA ILE A 430 6.42 -2.70 -17.67
C ILE A 430 7.33 -1.73 -18.38
N ILE A 431 6.99 -0.45 -18.34
CA ILE A 431 7.74 0.60 -19.04
C ILE A 431 8.24 1.59 -17.99
N LEU A 432 9.54 1.89 -18.06
CA LEU A 432 10.16 3.01 -17.36
C LEU A 432 10.41 4.13 -18.37
N ALA A 433 9.91 5.33 -18.08
CA ALA A 433 10.06 6.50 -18.94
C ALA A 433 10.68 7.69 -18.20
N ASN A 434 11.42 8.51 -18.94
CA ASN A 434 11.87 9.84 -18.53
C ASN A 434 10.81 10.86 -18.92
N THR A 435 10.31 11.59 -17.93
CA THR A 435 9.22 12.58 -18.05
C THR A 435 9.70 14.00 -17.79
N THR A 436 11.01 14.26 -17.84
CA THR A 436 11.57 15.63 -17.73
C THR A 436 11.03 16.60 -18.79
N ARG A 437 10.61 16.08 -19.95
CA ARG A 437 9.85 16.78 -20.98
C ARG A 437 8.47 16.13 -21.14
N PRO A 438 7.44 16.58 -20.39
CA PRO A 438 6.16 15.90 -20.37
C PRO A 438 5.44 15.79 -21.71
N GLU A 439 5.66 16.73 -22.61
CA GLU A 439 5.12 16.72 -23.97
C GLU A 439 5.73 15.63 -24.86
N LYS A 440 6.90 15.09 -24.49
CA LYS A 440 7.58 14.05 -25.24
C LYS A 440 8.42 13.14 -24.33
N PRO A 441 7.77 12.28 -23.52
CA PRO A 441 8.45 11.35 -22.64
C PRO A 441 9.34 10.41 -23.43
N ASN A 442 10.50 10.05 -22.88
CA ASN A 442 11.39 9.08 -23.51
C ASN A 442 11.30 7.73 -22.79
N ILE A 443 10.99 6.65 -23.51
CA ILE A 443 11.05 5.29 -22.95
C ILE A 443 12.52 4.93 -22.71
N LEU A 444 12.84 4.54 -21.48
CA LEU A 444 14.19 4.13 -21.07
C LEU A 444 14.32 2.61 -21.09
N ARG A 445 13.32 1.91 -20.56
CA ARG A 445 13.29 0.45 -20.45
C ARG A 445 11.89 -0.08 -20.67
N VAL A 446 11.78 -1.16 -21.42
CA VAL A 446 10.57 -1.98 -21.55
C VAL A 446 10.91 -3.39 -21.09
N PHE A 447 10.23 -3.89 -20.07
CA PHE A 447 10.28 -5.28 -19.64
C PHE A 447 9.05 -6.01 -20.17
N ASP A 448 9.25 -7.21 -20.71
CA ASP A 448 8.22 -8.01 -21.34
C ASP A 448 8.07 -9.35 -20.60
N PHE A 449 6.96 -9.55 -19.91
CA PHE A 449 6.74 -10.80 -19.17
C PHE A 449 6.79 -12.04 -20.07
N CYS A 450 6.45 -11.95 -21.35
CA CYS A 450 6.41 -13.10 -22.25
C CYS A 450 7.78 -13.53 -22.76
N THR A 451 8.74 -12.60 -22.88
CA THR A 451 10.00 -12.86 -23.58
C THR A 451 11.24 -12.48 -22.80
N ASP A 452 11.14 -11.81 -21.64
CA ASP A 452 12.33 -11.43 -20.89
C ASP A 452 13.09 -12.69 -20.41
N PRO A 453 14.39 -12.83 -20.74
CA PRO A 453 15.15 -14.04 -20.49
C PRO A 453 15.34 -14.33 -19.01
N THR A 454 15.24 -13.31 -18.14
CA THR A 454 15.32 -13.49 -16.68
C THR A 454 14.18 -14.37 -16.15
N LEU A 455 13.05 -14.42 -16.85
CA LEU A 455 11.88 -15.22 -16.46
C LEU A 455 11.91 -16.67 -16.93
N LYS A 456 12.95 -17.12 -17.64
CA LYS A 456 13.02 -18.45 -18.27
C LYS A 456 12.68 -19.61 -17.32
N TYR A 457 13.08 -19.50 -16.05
CA TYR A 457 12.87 -20.53 -15.03
C TYR A 457 11.84 -20.13 -13.96
N VAL A 458 11.22 -18.96 -14.10
CA VAL A 458 10.17 -18.51 -13.18
C VAL A 458 8.88 -19.23 -13.54
N THR A 459 8.39 -20.05 -12.62
CA THR A 459 7.11 -20.74 -12.76
C THR A 459 6.01 -20.02 -11.98
N ILE A 460 4.85 -19.92 -12.61
CA ILE A 460 3.60 -19.44 -12.02
C ILE A 460 2.59 -20.58 -12.05
N GLY A 461 1.63 -20.62 -11.12
CA GLY A 461 0.48 -21.51 -11.25
C GLY A 461 -0.48 -20.99 -12.31
N ILE A 462 -1.12 -21.91 -13.00
CA ILE A 462 -2.19 -21.61 -13.95
C ILE A 462 -3.44 -21.28 -13.13
N PRO A 463 -4.09 -20.13 -13.37
CA PRO A 463 -5.39 -19.80 -12.79
C PRO A 463 -6.38 -20.97 -12.90
N ASP A 464 -7.10 -21.26 -11.82
CA ASP A 464 -8.13 -22.33 -11.77
C ASP A 464 -7.60 -23.76 -12.03
N SER A 465 -6.28 -23.95 -11.93
CA SER A 465 -5.61 -25.24 -12.11
C SER A 465 -4.53 -25.47 -11.04
N PHE A 466 -4.19 -26.73 -10.81
CA PHE A 466 -3.05 -27.12 -9.96
C PHE A 466 -1.73 -27.16 -10.74
N GLU A 467 -1.78 -26.93 -12.05
CA GLU A 467 -0.62 -26.94 -12.91
C GLU A 467 0.23 -25.68 -12.73
N LYS A 468 1.53 -25.83 -12.98
CA LYS A 468 2.46 -24.71 -13.08
C LYS A 468 2.93 -24.57 -14.51
N THR A 469 3.19 -23.35 -14.92
CA THR A 469 3.69 -22.99 -16.24
C THR A 469 4.74 -21.90 -16.13
N THR A 470 5.45 -21.62 -17.22
CA THR A 470 6.31 -20.44 -17.33
C THR A 470 5.52 -19.29 -17.93
N PHE A 471 5.99 -18.05 -17.75
CA PHE A 471 5.36 -16.89 -18.40
C PHE A 471 5.29 -17.03 -19.92
N ALA A 472 6.36 -17.50 -20.57
CA ALA A 472 6.40 -17.69 -22.01
C ALA A 472 5.31 -18.67 -22.50
N LYS A 473 5.12 -19.80 -21.80
CA LYS A 473 4.04 -20.75 -22.11
C LYS A 473 2.67 -20.15 -21.84
N PHE A 474 2.48 -19.50 -20.69
CA PHE A 474 1.22 -18.84 -20.34
C PHE A 474 0.82 -17.82 -21.41
N CYS A 475 1.75 -16.96 -21.84
CA CYS A 475 1.53 -16.00 -22.92
C CYS A 475 1.08 -16.66 -24.22
N THR A 476 1.76 -17.73 -24.63
CA THR A 476 1.43 -18.47 -25.86
C THR A 476 0.00 -19.01 -25.83
N GLN A 477 -0.48 -19.40 -24.65
CA GLN A 477 -1.82 -19.94 -24.42
C GLN A 477 -2.90 -18.86 -24.21
N ASN A 478 -2.51 -17.64 -23.84
CA ASN A 478 -3.42 -16.55 -23.43
C ASN A 478 -3.24 -15.31 -24.30
N ASN A 479 -3.09 -15.48 -25.61
CA ASN A 479 -2.98 -14.39 -26.58
C ASN A 479 -1.91 -13.34 -26.23
N ASN A 480 -0.79 -13.74 -25.65
CA ASN A 480 0.29 -12.86 -25.15
C ASN A 480 -0.15 -11.87 -24.06
N ILE A 481 -1.05 -12.27 -23.16
CA ILE A 481 -1.49 -11.50 -22.00
C ILE A 481 -1.03 -12.21 -20.72
N THR A 482 -0.50 -11.45 -19.76
CA THR A 482 -0.10 -11.93 -18.42
C THR A 482 -0.86 -11.25 -17.28
N GLY A 483 -1.65 -10.21 -17.55
CA GLY A 483 -2.49 -9.52 -16.57
C GLY A 483 -1.86 -8.31 -15.88
N SER A 484 -0.69 -7.80 -16.29
CA SER A 484 -0.05 -6.67 -15.60
C SER A 484 -0.96 -5.44 -15.57
N HIS A 485 -1.45 -5.09 -14.38
CA HIS A 485 -2.47 -4.05 -14.21
C HIS A 485 -1.93 -2.95 -13.32
N ALA A 486 -1.75 -3.18 -12.02
CA ALA A 486 -1.26 -2.15 -11.13
C ALA A 486 0.28 -2.09 -11.10
N VAL A 487 0.81 -0.88 -10.97
CA VAL A 487 2.21 -0.63 -10.61
C VAL A 487 2.28 0.36 -9.45
N LEU A 488 3.10 0.04 -8.46
CA LEU A 488 3.32 0.88 -7.28
C LEU A 488 4.81 1.14 -7.10
N LYS A 489 5.20 2.43 -7.16
CA LYS A 489 6.54 2.90 -6.80
C LYS A 489 6.50 3.59 -5.42
N PRO A 490 6.90 2.89 -4.33
CA PRO A 490 7.05 3.55 -3.04
C PRO A 490 8.11 4.65 -3.09
N LYS A 491 7.83 5.79 -2.44
CA LYS A 491 8.65 7.01 -2.50
C LYS A 491 10.12 6.81 -2.13
N TYR A 492 10.40 5.99 -1.10
CA TYR A 492 11.75 5.82 -0.54
C TYR A 492 12.35 4.43 -0.78
N GLU A 493 11.78 3.66 -1.70
CA GLU A 493 12.33 2.35 -2.07
C GLU A 493 13.00 2.44 -3.44
N ASN A 494 14.11 1.72 -3.61
CA ASN A 494 14.68 1.43 -4.93
C ASN A 494 13.94 0.27 -5.63
N ARG A 495 12.88 -0.23 -5.02
CA ARG A 495 12.03 -1.30 -5.53
C ARG A 495 10.66 -0.77 -5.90
N PHE A 496 9.99 -1.46 -6.81
CA PHE A 496 8.59 -1.22 -7.13
C PHE A 496 7.85 -2.55 -7.28
N ILE A 497 6.53 -2.49 -7.20
CA ILE A 497 5.63 -3.65 -7.21
C ILE A 497 4.81 -3.59 -8.49
N VAL A 498 4.60 -4.76 -9.11
CA VAL A 498 3.66 -4.93 -10.22
C VAL A 498 2.72 -6.07 -9.89
N MET A 499 1.44 -5.86 -10.15
CA MET A 499 0.40 -6.85 -9.90
C MET A 499 -0.16 -7.34 -11.22
N ASN A 500 -0.20 -8.65 -11.36
CA ASN A 500 -0.87 -9.31 -12.46
C ASN A 500 -2.27 -9.72 -11.99
N TYR A 501 -3.22 -8.89 -12.41
CA TYR A 501 -4.62 -8.89 -12.03
C TYR A 501 -5.48 -9.64 -13.06
N PHE A 502 -6.64 -10.09 -12.61
CA PHE A 502 -7.68 -10.72 -13.41
C PHE A 502 -9.01 -10.00 -13.18
N LEU A 503 -9.62 -9.42 -14.23
CA LEU A 503 -11.00 -8.93 -14.20
C LEU A 503 -11.91 -9.88 -14.95
N LYS A 504 -13.08 -10.16 -14.39
CA LYS A 504 -14.17 -10.78 -15.12
C LYS A 504 -15.47 -10.04 -14.84
N PHE A 505 -15.81 -9.11 -15.72
CA PHE A 505 -17.08 -8.38 -15.66
C PHE A 505 -17.71 -8.27 -17.05
N GLY A 506 -18.73 -9.10 -17.29
CA GLY A 506 -19.42 -9.16 -18.57
C GLY A 506 -18.47 -9.42 -19.75
N LEU A 507 -18.48 -8.51 -20.72
CA LEU A 507 -17.62 -8.51 -21.90
C LEU A 507 -16.17 -8.08 -21.61
N ALA A 508 -15.90 -7.44 -20.47
CA ALA A 508 -14.55 -7.14 -20.01
C ALA A 508 -13.96 -8.38 -19.32
N GLN A 509 -13.17 -9.14 -20.07
CA GLN A 509 -12.46 -10.31 -19.56
C GLN A 509 -10.96 -10.12 -19.75
N PHE A 510 -10.27 -9.90 -18.63
CA PHE A 510 -8.84 -9.73 -18.59
C PHE A 510 -8.22 -10.93 -17.91
N SER A 511 -7.62 -11.82 -18.70
CA SER A 511 -6.82 -12.92 -18.17
C SER A 511 -5.60 -12.38 -17.41
N GLY A 512 -5.24 -13.01 -16.31
CA GLY A 512 -4.03 -12.66 -15.57
C GLY A 512 -3.47 -13.81 -14.78
N THR A 513 -2.18 -13.73 -14.45
CA THR A 513 -1.47 -14.79 -13.75
C THR A 513 -1.78 -14.83 -12.25
N ARG A 514 -2.52 -13.85 -11.71
CA ARG A 514 -2.90 -13.72 -10.29
C ARG A 514 -1.69 -13.68 -9.35
N THR A 515 -0.68 -12.91 -9.73
CA THR A 515 0.63 -12.87 -9.06
C THR A 515 1.06 -11.45 -8.72
N VAL A 516 1.91 -11.33 -7.70
CA VAL A 516 2.52 -10.05 -7.29
C VAL A 516 4.02 -10.15 -7.45
N HIS A 517 4.59 -9.18 -8.15
CA HIS A 517 6.01 -9.14 -8.53
C HIS A 517 6.68 -7.91 -7.95
N ALA A 518 7.99 -8.01 -7.71
CA ALA A 518 8.82 -6.87 -7.38
C ALA A 518 9.98 -6.75 -8.37
N PHE A 519 10.44 -5.51 -8.53
CA PHE A 519 11.55 -5.16 -9.41
C PHE A 519 12.49 -4.21 -8.68
N LYS A 520 13.78 -4.28 -9.02
CA LYS A 520 14.83 -3.39 -8.48
C LYS A 520 15.27 -2.41 -9.54
N LEU A 521 15.21 -1.13 -9.21
CA LEU A 521 15.77 -0.07 -10.04
C LEU A 521 17.29 -0.03 -9.88
N ASN A 522 17.97 0.23 -10.99
CA ASN A 522 19.39 0.54 -10.96
C ASN A 522 19.65 1.93 -10.33
N LYS A 523 20.91 2.27 -10.07
CA LYS A 523 21.26 3.47 -9.29
C LYS A 523 20.93 4.80 -9.98
N ASP A 524 21.02 4.84 -11.31
CA ASP A 524 20.76 6.04 -12.14
C ASP A 524 19.30 6.14 -12.62
N LEU A 525 18.45 5.18 -12.24
CA LEU A 525 17.01 5.15 -12.55
C LEU A 525 16.74 5.18 -14.06
N THR A 526 17.52 4.40 -14.81
CA THR A 526 17.37 4.20 -16.26
C THR A 526 16.99 2.78 -16.63
N ASP A 527 17.14 1.83 -15.72
CA ASP A 527 16.84 0.42 -15.94
C ASP A 527 16.33 -0.24 -14.65
N PHE A 528 15.80 -1.44 -14.78
CA PHE A 528 15.38 -2.27 -13.67
C PHE A 528 15.47 -3.76 -14.00
N GLU A 529 15.57 -4.57 -12.95
CA GLU A 529 15.61 -6.04 -13.02
C GLU A 529 14.50 -6.68 -12.19
N TYR A 530 14.10 -7.88 -12.58
CA TYR A 530 13.12 -8.68 -11.85
C TYR A 530 13.70 -9.18 -10.52
N ASP A 531 12.98 -8.98 -9.41
CA ASP A 531 13.42 -9.46 -8.10
C ASP A 531 12.99 -10.91 -7.86
N HIS A 532 13.86 -11.85 -8.21
CA HIS A 532 13.63 -13.29 -8.02
C HIS A 532 13.43 -13.72 -6.56
N LYS A 533 13.86 -12.91 -5.58
CA LYS A 533 13.68 -13.24 -4.16
C LYS A 533 12.28 -12.94 -3.67
N PHE A 534 11.55 -12.07 -4.35
CA PHE A 534 10.18 -11.71 -4.00
C PHE A 534 9.17 -12.61 -4.73
N ASN A 535 8.60 -13.58 -4.01
CA ASN A 535 7.67 -14.55 -4.59
C ASN A 535 6.52 -14.92 -3.65
N PRO A 536 5.58 -13.99 -3.38
CA PRO A 536 4.41 -14.28 -2.56
C PRO A 536 3.51 -15.29 -3.28
N ASN A 537 3.26 -16.43 -2.64
CA ASN A 537 2.52 -17.51 -3.24
C ASN A 537 1.02 -17.44 -2.89
N PHE A 538 0.24 -16.84 -3.78
CA PHE A 538 -1.23 -16.75 -3.70
C PHE A 538 -1.97 -18.01 -4.19
N GLN A 539 -1.23 -19.04 -4.60
CA GLN A 539 -1.75 -20.24 -5.27
C GLN A 539 -1.42 -21.54 -4.51
N LEU A 540 -1.02 -21.45 -3.23
CA LEU A 540 -0.45 -22.59 -2.48
C LEU A 540 -1.32 -23.86 -2.50
N ASP A 541 -0.60 -24.96 -2.71
CA ASP A 541 -1.02 -26.32 -3.04
C ASP A 541 -1.35 -27.18 -1.80
N HIS A 542 -2.46 -27.92 -1.85
CA HIS A 542 -2.91 -28.88 -0.82
C HIS A 542 -2.03 -30.15 -0.70
N SER A 543 -1.11 -30.41 -1.63
CA SER A 543 -0.37 -31.67 -1.71
C SER A 543 0.70 -31.86 -0.62
N ARG A 544 1.16 -30.79 0.05
CA ARG A 544 2.13 -30.89 1.14
C ARG A 544 1.44 -31.08 2.50
N LYS A 545 1.02 -32.32 2.77
CA LYS A 545 0.47 -32.84 4.05
C LYS A 545 1.30 -32.57 5.33
N ARG A 546 2.41 -31.83 5.28
CA ARG A 546 3.33 -31.61 6.41
C ARG A 546 3.64 -30.15 6.76
N GLN A 547 3.07 -29.16 6.08
CA GLN A 547 3.13 -27.78 6.57
C GLN A 547 1.98 -27.51 7.55
N ARG A 548 2.34 -26.90 8.68
CA ARG A 548 1.47 -26.64 9.84
C ARG A 548 0.13 -26.03 9.41
N ARG A 549 -0.92 -26.42 10.13
CA ARG A 549 -2.37 -26.13 10.00
C ARG A 549 -2.82 -24.66 9.83
N THR A 550 -1.98 -23.71 9.45
CA THR A 550 -2.31 -22.28 9.55
C THR A 550 -2.70 -21.59 8.25
N PHE A 551 -2.52 -22.21 7.08
CA PHE A 551 -2.99 -21.61 5.82
C PHE A 551 -3.63 -22.67 4.92
N HIS A 552 -4.96 -22.60 4.78
CA HIS A 552 -5.68 -23.26 3.69
C HIS A 552 -5.17 -22.70 2.34
N SER A 553 -5.33 -23.46 1.25
CA SER A 553 -5.04 -23.00 -0.11
C SER A 553 -5.64 -21.61 -0.32
N LEU A 554 -4.80 -20.63 -0.66
CA LEU A 554 -5.25 -19.26 -0.80
C LEU A 554 -6.00 -19.02 -2.09
N GLN A 555 -5.78 -19.78 -3.18
CA GLN A 555 -6.43 -19.60 -4.51
C GLN A 555 -7.01 -18.19 -4.71
N ALA A 556 -6.13 -17.19 -4.71
CA ALA A 556 -6.53 -15.80 -4.52
C ALA A 556 -6.22 -14.96 -5.75
N TYR A 557 -6.95 -13.86 -5.85
CA TYR A 557 -6.88 -12.88 -6.90
C TYR A 557 -6.33 -11.61 -6.26
N PRO A 558 -5.02 -11.33 -6.33
CA PRO A 558 -4.50 -10.06 -5.82
C PRO A 558 -4.85 -8.93 -6.80
N HIS A 559 -5.46 -7.85 -6.32
CA HIS A 559 -5.94 -6.76 -7.18
C HIS A 559 -5.14 -5.46 -7.02
N HIS A 560 -5.06 -4.95 -5.79
CA HIS A 560 -4.35 -3.70 -5.50
C HIS A 560 -3.50 -3.79 -4.25
N ALA A 561 -2.32 -3.15 -4.28
CA ALA A 561 -1.33 -3.21 -3.22
C ALA A 561 -1.03 -1.81 -2.69
N GLN A 562 -0.79 -1.74 -1.38
CA GLN A 562 -0.32 -0.54 -0.70
C GLN A 562 0.91 -0.85 0.14
N TYR A 563 1.90 0.03 0.05
CA TYR A 563 3.17 -0.11 0.77
C TYR A 563 3.14 0.61 2.10
N LEU A 564 3.55 -0.08 3.15
CA LEU A 564 3.73 0.47 4.49
C LEU A 564 5.16 0.27 4.96
N LYS A 565 5.72 1.33 5.52
CA LYS A 565 6.96 1.27 6.30
C LYS A 565 6.65 1.75 7.70
N LEU A 566 7.10 1.02 8.71
CA LEU A 566 7.13 1.54 10.07
C LEU A 566 7.94 2.84 10.06
N LYS A 567 7.26 3.96 10.32
CA LYS A 567 7.93 5.22 10.67
C LYS A 567 8.57 4.99 12.04
N LYS A 568 9.88 5.20 12.10
CA LYS A 568 10.66 5.12 13.33
C LYS A 568 10.20 6.20 14.29
#